data_AF-A0A350D575-F1
#
_entry.id   AF-A0A350D575-F1
#
_cell.length_a   1.000
_cell.length_b   1.000
_cell.length_c   1.000
_cell.angle_alpha   90.00
_cell.angle_beta   90.00
_cell.angle_gamma   90.00
#
_symmetry.space_group_name_H-M   'P 1'
#
loop_
_entity.id
_entity.type
_entity.pdbx_description
1 polymer ?
#
loop_
_entity_poly.entity_id
_entity_poly.type
_entity_poly.pdbx_seq_one_letter_code
_entity_poly.pdbx_strand_id
1 'polypeptide(L)'
;MAGTTGGDAIASLLIVVGALFSRSFWWLDGLLGIGVSLLILQAGLTIIRSSASYLIGESPADDVIQRVKAAVEAEFPQLEGIHHLHVHNYGEHSEVTAHLKVPGAMRVDQAHEIATRVEELMTKEFEGDVTIHVEPEKHGQDGND
;
A
#
# COMPACT_ATOMS: atom_id res chain seq x y z
N MET A 1 47.49 -0.18 0.90
CA MET A 1 46.89 -1.47 1.28
C MET A 1 47.15 -1.70 2.77
N ALA A 2 46.49 -0.94 3.64
CA ALA A 2 46.77 -0.91 5.09
C ALA A 2 45.50 -0.57 5.89
N GLY A 3 44.36 -1.17 5.51
CA GLY A 3 43.04 -0.79 6.04
C GLY A 3 42.16 -1.92 6.55
N THR A 4 42.56 -3.20 6.41
CA THR A 4 41.69 -4.34 6.79
C THR A 4 42.20 -5.13 7.99
N THR A 5 43.51 -5.19 8.22
CA THR A 5 44.13 -6.00 9.28
C THR A 5 43.67 -5.63 10.70
N GLY A 6 43.35 -4.36 10.95
CA GLY A 6 42.83 -3.92 12.25
C GLY A 6 41.44 -4.48 12.56
N GLY A 7 40.55 -4.53 11.57
CA GLY A 7 39.22 -5.11 11.71
C GLY A 7 39.27 -6.62 11.91
N ASP A 8 40.15 -7.31 11.18
CA ASP A 8 40.34 -8.75 11.27
C ASP A 8 40.89 -9.17 12.65
N ALA A 9 41.81 -8.37 13.23
CA ALA A 9 42.34 -8.61 14.56
C ALA A 9 41.30 -8.38 15.66
N ILE A 10 40.47 -7.34 15.53
CA ILE A 10 39.37 -7.06 16.48
C ILE A 10 38.30 -8.14 16.41
N ALA A 11 37.91 -8.56 15.20
CA ALA A 11 36.95 -9.64 15.01
C ALA A 11 37.46 -10.96 15.60
N SER A 12 38.73 -11.30 15.37
CA SER A 12 39.36 -12.50 15.94
C SER A 12 39.44 -12.45 17.47
N LEU A 13 39.77 -11.29 18.04
CA LEU A 13 39.82 -11.10 19.50
C LEU A 13 38.44 -11.25 20.14
N LEU A 14 37.39 -10.69 19.52
CA LEU A 14 36.01 -10.82 19.98
C LEU A 14 35.53 -12.28 19.97
N ILE A 15 35.88 -13.04 18.92
CA ILE A 15 35.55 -14.48 18.83
C ILE A 15 36.25 -15.27 19.93
N VAL A 16 37.53 -15.00 20.20
CA VAL A 16 38.30 -15.68 21.26
C VAL A 16 37.76 -15.36 22.66
N VAL A 17 37.44 -14.09 22.94
CA VAL A 17 36.84 -13.67 24.22
C VAL A 17 35.44 -14.28 24.38
N GLY A 18 34.62 -14.30 23.32
CA GLY A 18 33.32 -14.94 23.30
C GLY A 18 33.41 -16.46 23.56
N ALA A 19 34.38 -17.14 22.95
CA ALA A 19 34.61 -18.58 23.13
C ALA A 19 35.13 -18.95 24.54
N LEU A 20 35.87 -18.04 25.19
CA LEU A 20 36.32 -18.24 26.58
C LEU A 20 35.18 -18.05 27.59
N PHE A 21 34.29 -17.07 27.36
CA PHE A 21 33.15 -16.82 28.25
C PHE A 21 31.95 -17.74 27.99
N SER A 22 31.84 -18.37 26.81
CA SER A 22 30.76 -19.31 26.49
C SER A 22 30.70 -20.53 27.42
N ARG A 23 31.85 -20.91 28.00
CA ARG A 23 31.93 -22.04 28.93
C ARG A 23 31.33 -21.77 30.31
N SER A 24 31.09 -20.49 30.66
CA SER A 24 30.58 -20.09 31.98
C SER A 24 29.05 -19.99 32.03
N PHE A 25 28.40 -19.81 30.87
CA PHE A 25 26.94 -19.62 30.78
C PHE A 25 26.34 -20.53 29.70
N TRP A 26 26.24 -21.82 30.01
CA TRP A 26 25.57 -22.84 29.19
C TRP A 26 24.13 -22.49 28.77
N TRP A 27 23.45 -21.62 29.52
CA TRP A 27 22.10 -21.12 29.21
C TRP A 27 22.09 -19.89 28.29
N LEU A 28 23.22 -19.20 28.11
CA LEU A 28 23.32 -17.97 27.33
C LEU A 28 23.06 -18.23 25.84
N ASP A 29 23.52 -19.37 25.33
CA ASP A 29 23.28 -19.79 23.95
C ASP A 29 21.77 -19.97 23.68
N GLY A 30 21.04 -20.57 24.62
CA GLY A 30 19.59 -20.70 24.56
C GLY A 30 18.86 -19.35 24.60
N LEU A 31 19.31 -18.41 25.44
CA LEU A 31 18.73 -17.07 25.52
C LEU A 31 18.97 -16.27 24.23
N LEU A 32 20.18 -16.35 23.66
CA LEU A 32 20.52 -15.73 22.38
C LEU A 32 19.70 -16.34 21.23
N GLY A 33 19.54 -17.67 21.21
CA GLY A 33 18.69 -18.35 20.23
C GLY A 33 17.23 -17.92 20.29
N ILE A 34 16.66 -17.75 21.49
CA ILE A 34 15.32 -17.19 21.68
C ILE A 34 15.24 -15.75 21.15
N GLY A 35 16.23 -14.92 21.46
CA GLY A 35 16.29 -13.53 20.97
C GLY A 35 16.32 -13.46 19.43
N VAL A 36 17.19 -14.26 18.80
CA VAL A 36 17.28 -14.35 17.34
C VAL A 36 16.00 -14.90 16.73
N SER A 37 15.39 -15.93 17.34
CA SER A 37 14.11 -16.49 16.90
C SER A 37 13.00 -15.44 16.90
N LEU A 38 12.93 -14.60 17.94
CA LEU A 38 11.94 -13.54 18.05
C LEU A 38 12.14 -12.45 16.98
N LEU A 39 13.40 -12.08 16.70
CA LEU A 39 13.74 -11.14 15.64
C LEU A 39 13.35 -11.68 14.25
N ILE A 40 13.66 -12.95 13.97
CA ILE A 40 13.30 -13.59 12.71
C ILE A 40 11.77 -13.69 12.57
N LEU A 41 11.05 -14.06 13.65
CA LEU A 41 9.60 -14.09 13.66
C LEU A 41 9.00 -12.71 13.40
N GLN A 42 9.51 -11.67 14.04
CA GLN A 42 9.04 -10.31 13.82
C GLN A 42 9.28 -9.87 12.37
N ALA A 43 10.48 -10.10 11.82
CA ALA A 43 10.81 -9.78 10.44
C ALA A 43 9.89 -10.53 9.45
N GLY A 44 9.69 -11.83 9.67
CA GLY A 44 8.79 -12.66 8.86
C GLY A 44 7.35 -12.16 8.91
N LEU A 45 6.82 -11.85 10.09
CA LEU A 45 5.46 -11.32 10.25
C LEU A 45 5.28 -9.96 9.57
N THR A 46 6.30 -9.09 9.63
CA THR A 46 6.27 -7.80 8.93
C THR A 46 6.23 -8.00 7.42
N ILE A 47 7.08 -8.88 6.88
CA ILE A 47 7.11 -9.18 5.43
C ILE A 47 5.79 -9.78 4.96
N ILE A 48 5.26 -10.76 5.68
CA ILE A 48 3.96 -11.38 5.35
C ILE A 48 2.86 -10.33 5.34
N ARG A 49 2.82 -9.44 6.34
CA ARG A 49 1.81 -8.38 6.41
C ARG A 49 1.95 -7.38 5.27
N SER A 50 3.16 -6.92 4.95
CA SER A 50 3.37 -5.99 3.84
C SER A 50 3.00 -6.62 2.51
N SER A 51 3.38 -7.88 2.27
CA SER A 51 3.03 -8.59 1.04
C SER A 51 1.53 -8.88 0.94
N ALA A 52 0.87 -9.19 2.06
CA ALA A 52 -0.58 -9.35 2.09
C ALA A 52 -1.31 -8.03 1.81
N SER A 53 -0.89 -6.93 2.43
CA SER A 53 -1.43 -5.57 2.18
C SER A 53 -1.32 -5.21 0.69
N TYR A 54 -0.13 -5.47 0.12
CA TYR A 54 0.15 -5.24 -1.28
C TYR A 54 -0.76 -6.03 -2.23
N LEU A 55 -0.98 -7.32 -1.94
CA LEU A 55 -1.83 -8.20 -2.76
C LEU A 55 -3.33 -7.94 -2.58
N ILE A 56 -3.76 -7.48 -1.40
CA ILE A 56 -5.17 -7.18 -1.11
C ILE A 56 -5.56 -5.79 -1.63
N GLY A 57 -4.59 -4.91 -1.88
CA GLY A 57 -4.80 -3.52 -2.24
C GLY A 57 -4.75 -2.62 -1.00
N GLU A 58 -4.17 -1.44 -1.18
CA GLU A 58 -4.15 -0.41 -0.15
C GLU A 58 -5.15 0.68 -0.51
N SER A 59 -5.95 1.10 0.48
CA SER A 59 -6.71 2.34 0.31
C SER A 59 -5.71 3.50 0.26
N PRO A 60 -5.77 4.36 -0.78
CA PRO A 60 -4.92 5.54 -0.84
C PRO A 60 -5.17 6.45 0.36
N ALA A 61 -4.19 7.29 0.69
CA ALA A 61 -4.30 8.21 1.81
C ALA A 61 -5.54 9.12 1.68
N ASP A 62 -6.26 9.31 2.79
CA ASP A 62 -7.55 10.01 2.84
C ASP A 62 -7.48 11.44 2.26
N ASP A 63 -6.31 12.07 2.30
CA ASP A 63 -6.08 13.40 1.73
C ASP A 63 -6.18 13.40 0.20
N VAL A 64 -5.66 12.36 -0.47
CA VAL A 64 -5.74 12.22 -1.93
C VAL A 64 -7.19 11.96 -2.34
N ILE A 65 -7.89 11.08 -1.61
CA ILE A 65 -9.30 10.78 -1.84
C ILE A 65 -10.14 12.07 -1.79
N GLN A 66 -9.93 12.89 -0.75
CA GLN A 66 -10.67 14.14 -0.61
C GLN A 66 -10.35 15.16 -1.70
N ARG A 67 -9.09 15.29 -2.13
CA ARG A 67 -8.71 16.17 -3.24
C ARG A 67 -9.41 15.79 -4.55
N VAL A 68 -9.37 14.49 -4.89
CA VAL A 68 -9.99 13.96 -6.11
C VAL A 68 -11.50 14.14 -6.07
N LYS A 69 -12.13 13.80 -4.94
CA LYS A 69 -13.57 13.99 -4.75
C LYS A 69 -13.97 15.47 -4.90
N ALA A 70 -13.24 16.39 -4.28
CA ALA A 70 -13.49 17.82 -4.38
C ALA A 70 -13.31 18.37 -5.80
N ALA A 71 -12.30 17.88 -6.54
CA ALA A 71 -12.09 18.26 -7.94
C ALA A 71 -13.27 17.83 -8.83
N VAL A 72 -13.78 16.62 -8.60
CA VAL A 72 -14.89 16.04 -9.38
C VAL A 72 -16.21 16.73 -9.05
N GLU A 73 -16.48 17.00 -7.77
CA GLU A 73 -17.66 17.78 -7.34
C GLU A 73 -17.64 19.21 -7.89
N ALA A 74 -16.45 19.82 -8.01
CA ALA A 74 -16.30 21.17 -8.55
C ALA A 74 -16.55 21.24 -10.07
N GLU A 75 -16.12 20.23 -10.84
CA GLU A 75 -16.29 20.19 -12.30
C GLU A 75 -17.68 19.65 -12.70
N PHE A 76 -18.24 18.74 -11.90
CA PHE A 76 -19.52 18.07 -12.18
C PHE A 76 -20.47 18.11 -10.96
N PRO A 77 -21.09 19.27 -10.66
CA PRO A 77 -21.97 19.44 -9.50
C PRO A 77 -23.26 18.60 -9.55
N GLN A 78 -23.55 18.00 -10.70
CA GLN A 78 -24.73 17.15 -10.94
C GLN A 78 -24.48 15.66 -10.66
N LEU A 79 -23.29 15.28 -10.20
CA LEU A 79 -22.93 13.91 -9.83
C LEU A 79 -22.87 13.79 -8.30
N GLU A 80 -23.23 12.62 -7.75
CA GLU A 80 -23.03 12.32 -6.32
C GLU A 80 -21.53 12.20 -5.94
N GLY A 81 -20.64 12.24 -6.93
CA GLY A 81 -19.19 12.13 -6.79
C GLY A 81 -18.68 10.71 -7.06
N ILE A 82 -17.43 10.48 -6.67
CA ILE A 82 -16.74 9.19 -6.81
C ILE A 82 -16.74 8.47 -5.47
N HIS A 83 -16.97 7.16 -5.50
CA HIS A 83 -16.89 6.27 -4.34
C HIS A 83 -16.02 5.03 -4.63
N HIS A 84 -15.72 4.28 -3.57
CA HIS A 84 -15.00 3.01 -3.62
C HIS A 84 -13.64 3.09 -4.34
N LEU A 85 -12.85 4.11 -4.01
CA LEU A 85 -11.50 4.26 -4.55
C LEU A 85 -10.56 3.17 -3.99
N HIS A 86 -10.06 2.31 -4.88
CA HIS A 86 -9.09 1.28 -4.55
C HIS A 86 -7.82 1.49 -5.37
N VAL A 87 -6.66 1.32 -4.73
CA VAL A 87 -5.36 1.38 -5.39
C VAL A 87 -4.68 0.02 -5.21
N HIS A 88 -4.45 -0.65 -6.33
CA HIS A 88 -3.72 -1.90 -6.39
C HIS A 88 -2.32 -1.62 -6.92
N ASN A 89 -1.31 -1.86 -6.10
CA ASN A 89 0.08 -1.74 -6.53
C ASN A 89 0.58 -3.11 -7.02
N TYR A 90 1.22 -3.15 -8.20
CA TYR A 90 1.79 -4.33 -8.86
C TYR A 90 3.23 -4.08 -9.34
N GLY A 91 4.22 -4.45 -8.53
CA GLY A 91 5.62 -4.02 -8.69
C GLY A 91 5.76 -2.50 -8.86
N GLU A 92 6.12 -2.11 -10.08
CA GLU A 92 6.33 -0.72 -10.52
C GLU A 92 5.07 -0.10 -11.16
N HIS A 93 3.97 -0.85 -11.26
CA HIS A 93 2.70 -0.38 -11.80
C HIS A 93 1.68 -0.20 -10.68
N SER A 94 0.77 0.75 -10.85
CA SER A 94 -0.36 0.95 -9.95
C SER A 94 -1.63 1.01 -10.79
N GLU A 95 -2.66 0.31 -10.34
CA GLU A 95 -3.99 0.33 -10.93
C GLU A 95 -4.96 0.98 -9.94
N VAL A 96 -5.64 2.02 -10.38
CA VAL A 96 -6.61 2.76 -9.57
C VAL A 96 -8.00 2.45 -10.11
N THR A 97 -8.88 1.94 -9.25
CA THR A 97 -10.28 1.69 -9.61
C THR A 97 -11.20 2.60 -8.81
N ALA A 98 -12.15 3.23 -9.50
CA ALA A 98 -13.10 4.15 -8.93
C ALA A 98 -14.51 3.91 -9.47
N HIS A 99 -15.54 4.10 -8.65
CA HIS A 99 -16.92 4.01 -9.08
C HIS A 99 -17.52 5.41 -9.21
N LEU A 100 -18.21 5.67 -10.33
CA LEU A 100 -18.85 6.93 -10.63
C LEU A 100 -20.35 6.73 -10.79
N LYS A 101 -21.15 7.35 -9.92
CA LYS A 101 -22.61 7.36 -10.06
C LYS A 101 -23.05 8.44 -11.05
N VAL A 102 -23.83 8.04 -12.03
CA VAL A 102 -24.45 8.96 -13.02
C VAL A 102 -25.96 8.82 -13.00
N PRO A 103 -26.74 9.89 -13.27
CA PRO A 103 -28.19 9.79 -13.34
C PRO A 103 -28.65 8.70 -14.31
N GLY A 104 -29.57 7.83 -13.89
CA GLY A 104 -30.01 6.68 -14.71
C GLY A 104 -30.69 7.05 -16.04
N ALA A 105 -31.14 8.29 -16.20
CA ALA A 105 -31.69 8.82 -17.45
C ALA A 105 -30.62 9.41 -18.41
N MET A 106 -29.35 9.43 -17.99
CA MET A 106 -28.24 9.97 -18.78
C MET A 106 -27.94 9.08 -19.99
N ARG A 107 -27.62 9.70 -21.13
CA ARG A 107 -27.21 8.95 -22.32
C ARG A 107 -25.81 8.37 -22.11
N VAL A 108 -25.56 7.18 -22.65
CA VAL A 108 -24.29 6.45 -22.50
C VAL A 108 -23.08 7.25 -23.00
N ASP A 109 -23.25 8.03 -24.07
CA ASP A 109 -22.18 8.89 -24.59
C ASP A 109 -21.83 10.03 -23.64
N GLN A 110 -22.83 10.66 -23.00
CA GLN A 110 -22.61 11.68 -21.98
C GLN A 110 -21.94 11.09 -20.75
N ALA A 111 -22.38 9.92 -20.31
CA ALA A 111 -21.78 9.22 -19.19
C ALA A 111 -20.31 8.84 -19.48
N HIS A 112 -20.02 8.42 -20.72
CA HIS A 112 -18.65 8.13 -21.16
C HIS A 112 -17.78 9.39 -21.18
N GLU A 113 -18.29 10.51 -21.69
CA GLU A 113 -17.55 11.78 -21.73
C GLU A 113 -17.19 12.27 -20.32
N ILE A 114 -18.13 12.18 -19.38
CA ILE A 114 -17.89 12.48 -17.97
C ILE A 114 -16.85 11.53 -17.37
N ALA A 115 -16.99 10.22 -17.59
CA ALA A 115 -16.05 9.24 -17.09
C ALA A 115 -14.62 9.50 -17.60
N THR A 116 -14.45 9.73 -18.91
CA THR A 116 -13.15 10.09 -19.49
C THR A 116 -12.57 11.35 -18.84
N ARG A 117 -13.40 12.35 -18.57
CA ARG A 117 -12.93 13.59 -17.95
C ARG A 117 -12.50 13.40 -16.50
N VAL A 118 -13.25 12.58 -15.75
CA VAL A 118 -12.89 12.21 -14.39
C VAL A 118 -11.60 11.38 -14.37
N GLU A 119 -11.41 10.49 -15.33
CA GLU A 119 -10.18 9.70 -15.50
C GLU A 119 -8.97 10.64 -15.69
N GLU A 120 -9.08 11.63 -16.58
CA GLU A 120 -8.04 12.65 -16.78
C GLU A 120 -7.71 13.47 -15.52
N LEU A 121 -8.69 13.73 -14.64
CA LEU A 121 -8.46 14.39 -13.36
C LEU A 121 -7.69 13.48 -12.41
N MET A 122 -8.06 12.21 -12.34
CA MET A 122 -7.43 11.23 -11.47
C MET A 122 -6.00 10.89 -11.88
N THR A 123 -5.71 10.80 -13.19
CA THR A 123 -4.37 10.56 -13.71
C THR A 123 -3.38 11.68 -13.38
N LYS A 124 -3.84 12.86 -12.92
CA LYS A 124 -2.97 13.93 -12.43
C LYS A 124 -2.55 13.75 -10.97
N GLU A 125 -3.38 13.07 -10.17
CA GLU A 125 -3.15 12.86 -8.73
C GLU A 125 -2.55 11.47 -8.45
N PHE A 126 -2.76 10.50 -9.34
CA PHE A 126 -2.25 9.14 -9.21
C PHE A 126 -1.29 8.78 -10.34
N GLU A 127 -0.16 8.17 -9.99
CA GLU A 127 0.73 7.51 -10.95
C GLU A 127 0.21 6.10 -11.19
N GLY A 128 -0.38 5.83 -12.36
CA GLY A 128 -0.94 4.51 -12.68
C GLY A 128 -2.03 4.52 -13.74
N ASP A 129 -2.55 3.33 -14.06
CA ASP A 129 -3.71 3.15 -14.92
C ASP A 129 -4.99 3.36 -14.10
N VAL A 130 -5.83 4.31 -14.51
CA VAL A 130 -7.09 4.62 -13.82
C VAL A 130 -8.26 3.99 -14.59
N THR A 131 -9.09 3.22 -13.90
CA THR A 131 -10.32 2.63 -14.44
C THR A 131 -11.53 3.15 -13.68
N ILE A 132 -12.51 3.68 -14.42
CA ILE A 132 -13.75 4.19 -13.86
C ILE A 132 -14.91 3.27 -14.21
N HIS A 133 -15.56 2.73 -13.19
CA HIS A 133 -16.80 1.97 -13.32
C HIS A 133 -18.00 2.92 -13.22
N VAL A 134 -18.74 3.08 -14.32
CA VAL A 134 -19.93 3.92 -14.36
C VAL A 134 -21.13 3.12 -13.88
N GLU A 135 -21.74 3.59 -12.80
CA GLU A 135 -22.93 2.99 -12.20
C GLU A 135 -24.13 3.93 -12.40
N PRO A 136 -25.28 3.44 -12.86
CA PRO A 136 -26.50 4.24 -12.85
C PRO A 136 -26.94 4.45 -11.39
N GLU A 137 -27.23 5.71 -11.05
CA GLU A 137 -27.88 6.07 -9.80
C GLU A 137 -29.24 5.34 -9.74
N LYS A 138 -29.35 4.34 -8.85
CA LYS A 138 -30.60 3.63 -8.65
C LYS A 138 -31.63 4.62 -8.09
N HIS A 139 -32.68 4.89 -8.87
CA HIS A 139 -33.90 5.47 -8.31
C HIS A 139 -34.59 4.41 -7.43
N GLY A 140 -34.22 4.37 -6.15
CA GLY A 140 -34.97 3.68 -5.09
C GLY A 140 -34.20 2.58 -4.35
N GLN A 141 -33.83 2.91 -3.11
CA GLN A 141 -33.63 2.02 -1.96
C GLN A 141 -32.68 0.82 -2.09
N ASP A 142 -31.46 1.02 -1.61
CA ASP A 142 -30.70 0.00 -0.87
C ASP A 142 -29.56 0.71 -0.10
N GLY A 143 -29.92 1.33 1.03
CA GLY A 143 -28.95 1.84 2.00
C GLY A 143 -28.40 0.70 2.85
N ASN A 144 -27.49 -0.09 2.29
CA ASN A 144 -26.52 -0.91 3.01
C ASN A 144 -25.55 -1.56 2.02
N ASP A 145 -24.42 -0.93 1.75
CA ASP A 145 -23.12 -1.56 1.50
C ASP A 145 -22.00 -0.57 1.85
#